data_AF-A0A9X2JSF5-F1
#
_entry.id   AF-A0A9X2JSF5-F1
#
_cell.length_a   1.000
_cell.length_b   1.000
_cell.length_c   1.000
_cell.angle_alpha   90.00
_cell.angle_beta   90.00
_cell.angle_gamma   90.00
#
_symmetry.space_group_name_H-M   'P 1'
#
loop_
_entity.id
_entity.type
_entity.pdbx_description
1 polymer ?
#
loop_
_entity_poly.entity_id
_entity_poly.type
_entity_poly.pdbx_seq_one_letter_code
_entity_poly.pdbx_strand_id
1 'polypeptide(L)'
;IVISSPDMQAAFDLGNRLARADAPLRRIGAQLFGPAPAPIARVRGRHRVRLLVKAEKTAPLQAALAEWAAQVRLPANLRLAIDIDPQSFL
;
A
#
# COMPACT_ATOMS: atom_id res chain seq x y z
N ILE A 1 1.20 -3.77 -1.99
CA ILE A 1 1.13 -3.08 -0.68
C ILE A 1 -0.14 -3.48 0.03
N VAL A 2 -0.06 -3.88 1.29
CA VAL A 2 -1.20 -4.30 2.10
C VAL A 2 -1.26 -3.48 3.38
N ILE A 3 -2.39 -2.82 3.59
CA ILE A 3 -2.73 -2.10 4.83
C ILE A 3 -3.70 -2.98 5.60
N SER A 4 -3.46 -3.17 6.90
CA SER A 4 -4.34 -3.95 7.76
C SER A 4 -4.69 -3.20 9.05
N SER A 5 -5.97 -3.21 9.42
CA SER A 5 -6.53 -2.49 10.58
C SER A 5 -7.71 -3.26 11.19
N PRO A 6 -8.01 -3.16 12.49
CA PRO A 6 -9.30 -3.60 13.02
C PRO A 6 -10.47 -2.70 12.57
N ASP A 7 -10.16 -1.48 12.11
CA ASP A 7 -11.11 -0.49 11.59
C ASP A 7 -10.91 -0.29 10.08
N MET A 8 -11.96 -0.57 9.30
CA MET A 8 -11.95 -0.43 7.85
C MET A 8 -11.70 1.02 7.40
N GLN A 9 -12.32 1.99 8.06
CA GLN A 9 -12.22 3.40 7.67
C GLN A 9 -10.77 3.86 7.82
N ALA A 10 -10.14 3.58 8.96
CA ALA A 10 -8.73 3.91 9.20
C ALA A 10 -7.77 3.28 8.17
N ALA A 11 -8.07 2.06 7.69
CA ALA A 11 -7.26 1.42 6.65
C ALA A 11 -7.39 2.15 5.30
N PHE A 12 -8.60 2.54 4.92
CA PHE A 12 -8.85 3.31 3.71
C PHE A 12 -8.27 4.72 3.79
N ASP A 13 -8.38 5.40 4.93
CA ASP A 13 -7.83 6.74 5.12
C ASP A 13 -6.30 6.75 4.95
N LEU A 14 -5.62 5.76 5.53
CA LEU A 14 -4.18 5.58 5.31
C LEU A 14 -3.88 5.28 3.84
N GLY A 15 -4.66 4.41 3.19
CA GLY A 15 -4.51 4.08 1.78
C GLY A 15 -4.67 5.28 0.86
N ASN A 16 -5.70 6.10 1.10
CA ASN A 16 -5.96 7.35 0.37
C ASN A 16 -4.86 8.39 0.60
N ARG A 17 -4.34 8.49 1.83
CA ARG A 17 -3.23 9.38 2.14
C ARG A 17 -1.97 8.98 1.37
N LEU A 18 -1.63 7.69 1.35
CA LEU A 18 -0.51 7.16 0.58
C LEU A 18 -0.70 7.35 -0.93
N ALA A 19 -1.92 7.16 -1.43
CA ALA A 19 -2.25 7.38 -2.83
C ALA A 19 -2.03 8.82 -3.30
N ARG A 20 -2.34 9.80 -2.44
CA ARG A 20 -2.07 11.21 -2.72
C ARG A 20 -0.60 11.59 -2.64
N ALA A 21 0.20 10.82 -1.90
CA ALA A 21 1.62 11.08 -1.64
C ALA A 21 2.57 10.26 -2.54
N ASP A 22 2.10 9.77 -3.69
CA ASP A 22 2.80 8.88 -4.62
C ASP A 22 3.93 9.54 -5.44
N ALA A 23 4.31 10.78 -5.14
CA ALA A 23 5.36 11.50 -5.85
C ALA A 23 6.70 10.74 -5.97
N PRO A 24 7.19 10.01 -4.94
CA PRO A 24 8.40 9.18 -5.08
C PRO A 24 8.26 8.05 -6.11
N LEU A 25 7.06 7.48 -6.24
CA LEU A 25 6.77 6.43 -7.22
C LEU A 25 6.71 7.02 -8.64
N ARG A 26 6.04 8.17 -8.82
CA ARG A 26 5.96 8.83 -10.12
C ARG A 26 7.33 9.24 -10.67
N ARG A 27 8.26 9.66 -9.80
CA ARG A 27 9.63 10.03 -10.19
C ARG A 27 10.39 8.92 -10.91
N ILE A 28 10.08 7.67 -10.60
CA ILE A 28 10.70 6.49 -11.23
C ILE A 28 9.85 5.91 -12.36
N GLY A 29 8.82 6.63 -12.80
CA GLY A 29 7.87 6.17 -13.83
C GLY A 29 6.89 5.10 -13.35
N ALA A 30 6.77 4.88 -12.03
CA ALA A 30 5.82 3.92 -11.49
C ALA A 30 4.40 4.50 -11.40
N GLN A 31 3.42 3.62 -11.59
CA GLN A 31 1.99 3.89 -11.46
C GLN A 31 1.46 3.24 -10.18
N LEU A 32 0.54 3.94 -9.50
CA LEU A 32 -0.11 3.46 -8.30
C LEU A 32 -1.60 3.24 -8.55
N PHE A 33 -2.12 2.08 -8.15
CA PHE A 33 -3.53 1.71 -8.26
C PHE A 33 -4.12 1.39 -6.88
N GLY A 34 -5.43 1.69 -6.72
CA GLY A 34 -6.14 1.57 -5.45
C GLY A 34 -6.24 2.91 -4.69
N PRO A 35 -6.58 2.90 -3.40
CA PRO A 35 -6.78 1.72 -2.53
C PRO A 35 -8.01 0.88 -2.91
N ALA A 36 -7.93 -0.44 -2.75
CA ALA A 36 -9.05 -1.36 -2.98
C ALA A 36 -9.30 -2.25 -1.75
N PRO A 37 -10.57 -2.56 -1.41
CA PRO A 37 -10.89 -3.53 -0.37
C PRO A 37 -10.45 -4.94 -0.81
N ALA A 38 -9.94 -5.74 0.13
CA ALA A 38 -9.72 -7.16 -0.15
C ALA A 38 -11.07 -7.92 -0.26
N PRO A 39 -11.21 -8.91 -1.16
CA PRO A 39 -12.45 -9.67 -1.34
C PRO A 39 -12.95 -10.40 -0.08
N ILE A 40 -12.04 -10.71 0.86
CA ILE A 40 -12.37 -11.28 2.16
C ILE A 40 -12.44 -10.13 3.18
N ALA A 41 -13.64 -9.82 3.65
CA ALA A 41 -13.91 -8.64 4.47
C ALA A 41 -13.09 -8.56 5.77
N ARG A 42 -12.71 -9.69 6.37
CA ARG A 42 -11.90 -9.76 7.62
C ARG A 42 -11.02 -11.01 7.67
N VAL A 43 -9.73 -10.84 7.97
CA VAL A 43 -8.85 -11.96 8.38
C VAL A 43 -8.44 -11.76 9.83
N ARG A 44 -8.79 -12.71 10.71
CA ARG A 44 -8.55 -12.62 12.16
C ARG A 44 -9.02 -11.28 12.76
N GLY A 45 -10.23 -10.85 12.37
CA GLY A 45 -10.85 -9.61 12.85
C GLY A 45 -10.33 -8.31 12.21
N ARG A 46 -9.36 -8.37 11.29
CA ARG A 46 -8.77 -7.19 10.65
C ARG A 46 -9.19 -7.06 9.19
N HIS A 47 -9.50 -5.84 8.78
CA HIS A 47 -9.71 -5.44 7.41
C HIS A 47 -8.38 -5.31 6.67
N ARG A 48 -8.40 -5.57 5.36
CA ARG A 48 -7.25 -5.39 4.48
C ARG A 48 -7.63 -4.48 3.31
N VAL A 49 -6.77 -3.51 3.07
CA VAL A 49 -6.84 -2.59 1.93
C VAL A 49 -5.54 -2.75 1.15
N ARG A 50 -5.63 -2.88 -0.16
CA ARG A 50 -4.46 -3.10 -1.03
C ARG A 50 -4.21 -1.89 -1.92
N LEU A 51 -2.94 -1.59 -2.13
CA LEU A 51 -2.45 -0.71 -3.19
C LEU A 51 -1.47 -1.51 -4.06
N LEU A 52 -1.54 -1.29 -5.37
CA LEU A 52 -0.68 -1.93 -6.36
C LEU A 52 0.26 -0.88 -6.97
N VAL A 53 1.55 -1.15 -6.95
CA VAL A 53 2.56 -0.34 -7.65
C VAL A 53 3.00 -1.12 -8.88
N LYS A 54 2.88 -0.49 -10.06
CA LYS A 54 3.36 -1.04 -11.33
C LYS A 54 4.51 -0.17 -11.84
N ALA A 55 5.64 -0.77 -12.17
CA ALA A 55 6.79 -0.06 -12.72
C ALA A 55 7.47 -0.92 -13.79
N GLU A 56 8.32 -0.31 -14.60
CA GLU A 56 9.22 -1.06 -15.48
C GLU A 56 10.18 -1.93 -14.65
N LYS A 57 10.61 -3.07 -15.19
CA LYS A 57 11.48 -4.03 -14.48
C LYS A 57 12.82 -3.42 -14.02
N THR A 58 13.29 -2.40 -14.74
CA THR A 58 14.55 -1.69 -14.47
C THR A 58 14.39 -0.49 -13.54
N ALA A 59 13.16 -0.16 -13.12
CA ALA A 59 12.92 0.99 -12.27
C ALA A 59 13.52 0.76 -10.85
N PRO A 60 14.12 1.80 -10.23
CA PRO A 60 14.71 1.70 -8.89
C PRO A 60 13.63 1.68 -7.79
N LEU A 61 12.80 0.62 -7.77
CA LEU A 61 11.56 0.53 -7.00
C LEU A 61 11.79 0.53 -5.48
N GLN A 62 12.86 -0.11 -5.00
CA GLN A 62 13.08 -0.27 -3.55
C GLN A 62 13.27 1.08 -2.85
N ALA A 63 14.13 1.95 -3.38
CA ALA A 63 14.38 3.27 -2.80
C ALA A 63 13.12 4.15 -2.83
N ALA A 64 12.39 4.13 -3.95
CA ALA A 64 11.14 4.88 -4.09
C ALA A 64 10.05 4.39 -3.12
N LEU A 65 9.92 3.08 -2.92
CA LEU A 65 8.97 2.50 -1.96
C LEU A 65 9.32 2.87 -0.51
N ALA A 66 10.60 2.84 -0.15
CA ALA A 66 11.06 3.23 1.19
C ALA A 66 10.77 4.70 1.46
N GLU A 67 11.14 5.59 0.53
CA GLU A 67 10.84 7.02 0.61
C GLU A 67 9.32 7.27 0.69
N TRP A 68 8.56 6.59 -0.17
CA TRP A 68 7.11 6.72 -0.21
C TRP A 68 6.43 6.33 1.09
N ALA A 69 6.80 5.17 1.65
CA ALA A 69 6.25 4.66 2.90
C ALA A 69 6.68 5.48 4.14
N ALA A 70 7.87 6.10 4.10
CA ALA A 70 8.37 6.94 5.19
C ALA A 70 7.56 8.25 5.39
N GLN A 71 6.74 8.65 4.42
CA GLN A 71 5.90 9.85 4.51
C GLN A 71 4.73 9.72 5.51
N VAL A 72 4.46 8.51 6.01
CA VAL A 72 3.38 8.26 6.97
C VAL A 72 3.91 7.66 8.25
N ARG A 73 3.40 8.15 9.39
CA ARG A 73 3.58 7.49 10.68
C ARG A 73 2.42 6.52 10.89
N LEU A 74 2.72 5.27 11.23
CA LEU A 74 1.73 4.23 11.44
C LEU A 74 1.30 4.20 12.92
N PRO A 75 0.01 4.42 13.22
CA PRO A 75 -0.55 4.11 14.53
C PRO A 75 -0.39 2.63 14.89
N ALA A 76 -0.35 2.30 16.19
CA ALA A 76 -0.14 0.93 16.66
C ALA A 76 -1.20 -0.09 16.16
N ASN A 77 -2.42 0.37 15.89
CA ASN A 77 -3.50 -0.45 15.38
C ASN A 77 -3.46 -0.63 13.84
N LEU A 78 -2.54 0.03 13.13
CA LEU A 78 -2.35 -0.10 11.69
C LEU A 78 -1.06 -0.87 11.38
N ARG A 79 -1.12 -1.71 10.35
CA ARG A 79 0.05 -2.42 9.82
C ARG A 79 0.13 -2.17 8.32
N LEU A 80 1.33 -1.89 7.82
CA LEU A 80 1.62 -1.75 6.40
C LEU A 80 2.68 -2.79 6.02
N ALA A 81 2.38 -3.58 4.99
CA ALA A 81 3.29 -4.55 4.42
C ALA A 81 3.53 -4.22 2.93
N ILE A 82 4.78 -4.37 2.51
CA ILE A 82 5.22 -4.13 1.14
C ILE A 82 5.65 -5.49 0.57
N ASP A 83 4.79 -6.09 -0.22
CA ASP A 83 5.08 -7.32 -0.96
C ASP A 83 5.57 -6.93 -2.36
N ILE A 84 6.82 -7.27 -2.67
CA ILE A 84 7.45 -7.10 -4.00
C ILE A 84 7.36 -8.45 -4.71
N ASP A 85 6.95 -8.45 -5.98
CA ASP A 85 6.68 -9.66 -6.79
C ASP A 85 5.78 -10.71 -6.11
N PRO A 86 4.57 -10.34 -5.64
CA PRO A 86 3.67 -11.31 -5.02
C PRO A 86 3.20 -12.34 -6.05
N GLN A 87 3.36 -13.63 -5.73
CA GLN A 87 2.93 -14.73 -6.60
C GLN A 87 1.39 -14.83 -6.77
N SER A 88 0.59 -14.12 -5.95
CA SER A 88 -0.87 -14.10 -6.08
C SER A 88 -1.49 -12.80 -5.51
N PHE A 89 -2.48 -12.25 -6.24
CA PHE A 89 -3.34 -11.15 -5.82
C PHE A 89 -4.74 -11.59 -5.39
N LEU A 90 -4.97 -12.90 -5.28
CA LEU A 90 -6.24 -13.45 -4.79
C LEU A 90 -6.45 -13.22 -3.29
#